data_AF-A0A2S5Z712-F1
#
_entry.id   AF-A0A2S5Z712-F1
#
_cell.length_a   1.000
_cell.length_b   1.000
_cell.length_c   1.000
_cell.angle_alpha   90.00
_cell.angle_beta   90.00
_cell.angle_gamma   90.00
#
_symmetry.space_group_name_H-M   'P 1'
#
loop_
_entity.id
_entity.type
_entity.pdbx_description
1 polymer ?
#
loop_
_entity_poly.entity_id
_entity_poly.type
_entity_poly.pdbx_seq_one_letter_code
_entity_poly.pdbx_strand_id
1 'polypeptide(L)'
;MIGLRPPPDVSVGPPLISAFESEDLDMAYSSNQKAIGGKLIRSAVVLLCATFLASCSYGPPQIRAYITNARAKPDSHWIAVAVEYQHYQEPTGINAFPNGGIPKYLSEKVKIYLCNVETLEVRRLVSATPPDIVKLGWQPWVLGWVGESLYFQISGQKGTSLNETKTNKVVYRIDGDGQDSEVANTPDNLVFQQDTGPLPKGSFVRISNRYDTIAVRTERDASPRTLFKIDINQGELVAIQESNKPDTGDGL
;
A
#
# COMPACT_ATOMS: atom_id res chain seq x y z
N MET A 1 -55.54 -25.77 -17.50
CA MET A 1 -56.69 -24.89 -17.86
C MET A 1 -56.14 -23.48 -18.02
N ILE A 2 -56.18 -22.95 -19.25
CA ILE A 2 -57.02 -21.80 -19.68
C ILE A 2 -56.55 -20.49 -19.01
N GLY A 3 -56.13 -19.42 -19.68
CA GLY A 3 -56.10 -19.04 -21.10
C GLY A 3 -55.22 -17.77 -21.23
N LEU A 4 -54.57 -17.52 -22.38
CA LEU A 4 -55.06 -16.68 -23.49
C LEU A 4 -55.38 -15.24 -23.03
N ARG A 5 -54.93 -14.11 -23.62
CA ARG A 5 -54.25 -13.73 -24.87
C ARG A 5 -53.87 -12.22 -24.75
N PRO A 6 -53.00 -11.66 -25.63
CA PRO A 6 -52.66 -10.22 -25.77
C PRO A 6 -53.57 -9.54 -26.85
N PRO A 7 -53.20 -8.41 -27.54
CA PRO A 7 -52.85 -7.02 -27.19
C PRO A 7 -53.92 -6.03 -27.78
N PRO A 8 -53.67 -4.72 -28.10
CA PRO A 8 -53.07 -4.39 -29.41
C PRO A 8 -52.18 -3.12 -29.49
N ASP A 9 -51.43 -3.07 -30.60
CA ASP A 9 -50.77 -1.91 -31.21
C ASP A 9 -51.68 -0.68 -31.38
N VAL A 10 -51.10 0.51 -31.28
CA VAL A 10 -51.59 1.70 -31.98
C VAL A 10 -50.43 2.41 -32.68
N SER A 11 -50.35 2.16 -33.98
CA SER A 11 -49.70 2.98 -34.99
C SER A 11 -50.56 4.23 -35.26
N VAL A 12 -49.97 5.43 -35.23
CA VAL A 12 -50.54 6.61 -35.90
C VAL A 12 -49.43 7.29 -36.69
N GLY A 13 -49.69 7.43 -38.00
CA GLY A 13 -48.82 8.05 -38.99
C GLY A 13 -48.86 9.59 -38.99
N PRO A 14 -48.33 10.21 -40.07
CA PRO A 14 -47.77 11.56 -40.07
C PRO A 14 -48.77 12.64 -40.49
N PRO A 15 -48.42 13.93 -40.36
CA PRO A 15 -49.00 14.98 -41.19
C PRO A 15 -48.06 15.38 -42.34
N LEU A 16 -48.59 15.25 -43.55
CA LEU A 16 -48.21 15.97 -44.77
C LEU A 16 -48.79 17.39 -44.69
N ILE A 17 -47.98 18.45 -44.79
CA ILE A 17 -48.45 19.77 -45.25
C ILE A 17 -47.36 20.47 -46.10
N SER A 18 -47.73 20.60 -47.38
CA SER A 18 -47.46 21.63 -48.40
C SER A 18 -46.07 22.25 -48.61
N ALA A 19 -45.67 22.08 -49.87
CA ALA A 19 -44.81 22.94 -50.68
C ALA A 19 -44.97 24.45 -50.42
N PHE A 20 -43.83 25.13 -50.38
CA PHE A 20 -43.69 26.53 -50.78
C PHE A 20 -42.54 26.60 -51.78
N GLU A 21 -42.89 27.00 -52.99
CA GLU A 21 -42.00 27.48 -54.04
C GLU A 21 -41.49 28.87 -53.63
N SER A 22 -40.18 29.08 -53.70
CA SER A 22 -39.63 30.39 -54.06
C SER A 22 -38.22 30.20 -54.63
N GLU A 23 -38.09 30.70 -55.85
CA GLU A 23 -36.91 30.74 -56.70
C GLU A 23 -35.72 31.51 -56.09
N ASP A 24 -34.57 31.31 -56.75
CA ASP A 24 -33.42 32.20 -56.84
C ASP A 24 -32.58 32.45 -55.58
N LEU A 25 -31.45 31.74 -55.51
CA LEU A 25 -30.14 32.34 -55.23
C LEU A 25 -29.02 31.37 -55.60
N ASP A 26 -28.75 31.29 -56.90
CA ASP A 26 -27.40 31.00 -57.38
C ASP A 26 -26.49 32.17 -56.97
N MET A 27 -25.56 31.93 -56.04
CA MET A 27 -24.15 32.34 -56.20
C MET A 27 -23.32 32.07 -54.94
N ALA A 28 -22.19 31.41 -55.19
CA ALA A 28 -20.96 31.48 -54.41
C ALA A 28 -20.96 30.87 -53.00
N TYR A 29 -20.98 29.53 -52.92
CA TYR A 29 -20.32 28.86 -51.78
C TYR A 29 -19.65 27.53 -52.16
N SER A 30 -18.95 27.51 -53.29
CA SER A 30 -18.05 26.43 -53.67
C SER A 30 -16.64 26.99 -53.74
N SER A 31 -15.82 26.77 -52.70
CA SER A 31 -14.34 26.72 -52.80
C SER A 31 -13.61 26.59 -51.45
N ASN A 32 -14.18 26.97 -50.29
CA ASN A 32 -13.38 27.04 -49.04
C ASN A 32 -13.53 25.92 -48.00
N GLN A 33 -14.30 24.86 -48.26
CA GLN A 33 -14.45 23.76 -47.28
C GLN A 33 -13.32 22.72 -47.29
N LYS A 34 -12.46 22.66 -48.31
CA LYS A 34 -11.37 21.66 -48.37
C LYS A 34 -10.13 22.03 -47.55
N ALA A 35 -9.95 23.29 -47.14
CA ALA A 35 -8.72 23.73 -46.45
C ALA A 35 -8.83 23.72 -44.90
N ILE A 36 -10.04 23.79 -44.35
CA ILE A 36 -10.25 23.93 -42.89
C ILE A 36 -10.45 22.57 -42.21
N GLY A 37 -11.09 21.60 -42.89
CA GLY A 37 -11.28 20.24 -42.37
C GLY A 37 -9.96 19.47 -42.16
N GLY A 38 -8.95 19.70 -43.00
CA GLY A 38 -7.65 19.03 -42.86
C GLY A 38 -6.80 19.51 -41.68
N LYS A 39 -6.96 20.76 -41.23
CA LYS A 39 -6.20 21.32 -40.09
C LYS A 39 -6.79 20.90 -38.74
N LEU A 40 -8.12 20.84 -38.64
CA LEU A 40 -8.81 20.39 -37.42
C LEU A 40 -8.62 18.89 -37.17
N ILE A 41 -8.69 18.06 -38.21
CA ILE A 41 -8.47 16.61 -38.09
C ILE A 41 -7.03 16.29 -37.70
N ARG A 42 -6.03 16.96 -38.30
CA ARG A 42 -4.62 16.78 -37.91
C ARG A 42 -4.35 17.16 -36.46
N SER A 43 -4.98 18.22 -35.98
CA SER A 43 -4.82 18.66 -34.58
C SER A 43 -5.49 17.70 -33.60
N ALA A 44 -6.66 17.16 -33.93
CA ALA A 44 -7.34 16.16 -33.10
C ALA A 44 -6.58 14.83 -33.02
N VAL A 45 -5.97 14.38 -34.12
CA VAL A 45 -5.12 13.17 -34.15
C VAL A 45 -3.86 13.35 -33.31
N VAL A 46 -3.20 14.52 -33.38
CA VAL A 46 -2.02 14.81 -32.54
C VAL A 46 -2.39 14.84 -31.06
N LEU A 47 -3.54 15.43 -30.70
CA LEU A 47 -4.01 15.47 -29.32
C LEU A 47 -4.36 14.06 -28.79
N LEU A 48 -4.99 13.23 -29.61
CA LEU A 48 -5.32 11.84 -29.28
C LEU A 48 -4.06 10.98 -29.13
N CYS A 49 -3.10 11.10 -30.05
CA CYS A 49 -1.82 10.39 -29.94
C CYS A 49 -1.02 10.83 -28.70
N ALA A 50 -1.05 12.11 -28.34
CA ALA A 50 -0.39 12.61 -27.13
C ALA A 50 -1.01 12.05 -25.84
N THR A 51 -2.34 11.89 -25.77
CA THR A 51 -3.00 11.30 -24.59
C THR A 51 -2.78 9.78 -24.49
N PHE A 52 -2.74 9.06 -25.61
CA PHE A 52 -2.40 7.63 -25.61
C PHE A 52 -0.94 7.37 -25.18
N LEU A 53 0.00 8.21 -25.61
CA LEU A 53 1.41 8.09 -25.21
C LEU A 53 1.64 8.42 -23.73
N ALA A 54 0.87 9.35 -23.16
CA ALA A 54 0.95 9.70 -21.74
C ALA A 54 0.47 8.57 -20.80
N SER A 55 -0.48 7.74 -21.26
CA SER A 55 -1.03 6.61 -20.47
C SER A 55 -0.13 5.37 -20.44
N CYS A 56 0.92 5.29 -21.28
CA CYS A 56 1.84 4.15 -21.33
C CYS A 56 3.11 4.30 -20.46
N SER A 57 3.16 5.35 -19.64
CA SER A 57 4.36 5.77 -18.91
C SER A 57 4.61 5.04 -17.59
N TYR A 58 3.56 4.52 -16.94
CA TYR A 58 3.65 3.76 -15.70
C TYR A 58 2.60 2.65 -15.68
N GLY A 59 2.94 1.53 -15.03
CA GLY A 59 2.04 0.41 -14.84
C GLY A 59 0.92 0.67 -13.81
N PRO A 60 0.07 -0.34 -13.55
CA PRO A 60 -0.92 -0.25 -12.49
C PRO A 60 -0.25 -0.08 -11.12
N PRO A 61 -0.92 0.57 -10.15
CA PRO A 61 -0.41 0.67 -8.79
C PRO A 61 -0.20 -0.70 -8.13
N GLN A 62 0.89 -0.82 -7.39
CA GLN A 62 1.31 -2.03 -6.67
C GLN A 62 1.63 -1.69 -5.22
N ILE A 63 1.38 -2.64 -4.33
CA ILE A 63 1.75 -2.55 -2.92
C ILE A 63 2.92 -3.48 -2.67
N ARG A 64 3.92 -2.97 -1.96
CA ARG A 64 5.00 -3.73 -1.34
C ARG A 64 5.03 -3.39 0.13
N ALA A 65 4.99 -4.41 0.96
CA ALA A 65 5.18 -4.23 2.39
C ALA A 65 6.03 -5.37 2.94
N TYR A 66 6.94 -5.04 3.84
CA TYR A 66 7.78 -6.04 4.49
C TYR A 66 8.13 -5.67 5.92
N ILE A 67 8.40 -6.69 6.71
CA ILE A 67 8.77 -6.60 8.11
C ILE A 67 10.27 -6.33 8.19
N THR A 68 10.64 -5.17 8.73
CA THR A 68 12.06 -4.80 8.87
C THR A 68 12.67 -5.42 10.12
N ASN A 69 11.95 -5.33 11.24
CA ASN A 69 12.27 -6.07 12.45
C ASN A 69 11.04 -6.21 13.34
N ALA A 70 11.22 -7.01 14.37
CA ALA A 70 10.31 -7.07 15.49
C ALA A 70 11.11 -7.25 16.77
N ARG A 71 10.51 -6.87 17.90
CA ARG A 71 11.08 -7.06 19.23
C ARG A 71 9.99 -7.55 20.17
N ALA A 72 10.36 -8.29 21.20
CA ALA A 72 9.43 -8.69 22.25
C ALA A 72 9.59 -7.80 23.49
N LYS A 73 8.44 -7.37 24.05
CA LYS A 73 8.39 -6.61 25.29
C LYS A 73 8.80 -7.56 26.44
N PRO A 74 9.76 -7.17 27.29
CA PRO A 74 10.21 -8.00 28.40
C PRO A 74 9.07 -8.51 29.28
N ASP A 75 9.20 -9.75 29.74
CA ASP A 75 8.28 -10.42 30.68
C ASP A 75 6.81 -10.42 30.23
N SER A 76 6.56 -10.47 28.92
CA SER A 76 5.21 -10.42 28.34
C SER A 76 5.11 -11.18 27.01
N HIS A 77 3.87 -11.38 26.55
CA HIS A 77 3.56 -11.95 25.23
C HIS A 77 3.30 -10.91 24.14
N TRP A 78 3.73 -9.67 24.38
CA TRP A 78 3.58 -8.58 23.43
C TRP A 78 4.84 -8.44 22.57
N ILE A 79 4.63 -8.29 21.27
CA ILE A 79 5.69 -7.96 20.32
C ILE A 79 5.38 -6.66 19.60
N ALA A 80 6.42 -5.85 19.38
CA ALA A 80 6.35 -4.70 18.50
C ALA A 80 6.98 -5.04 17.16
N VAL A 81 6.33 -4.65 16.06
CA VAL A 81 6.73 -4.99 14.69
C VAL A 81 6.83 -3.72 13.87
N ALA A 82 7.97 -3.51 13.22
CA ALA A 82 8.14 -2.46 12.22
C ALA A 82 7.88 -3.01 10.82
N VAL A 83 7.01 -2.32 10.09
CA VAL A 83 6.67 -2.62 8.71
C VAL A 83 6.97 -1.40 7.85
N GLU A 84 7.72 -1.64 6.79
CA GLU A 84 7.88 -0.71 5.69
C GLU A 84 6.77 -0.94 4.68
N TYR A 85 6.04 0.11 4.32
CA TYR A 85 4.96 0.08 3.33
C TYR A 85 5.25 1.04 2.18
N GLN A 86 5.14 0.54 0.96
CA GLN A 86 5.31 1.27 -0.29
C GLN A 86 4.12 0.98 -1.21
N HIS A 87 3.48 2.03 -1.71
CA HIS A 87 2.49 1.97 -2.78
C HIS A 87 3.04 2.75 -3.96
N TYR A 88 3.28 2.08 -5.08
CA TYR A 88 4.06 2.64 -6.18
C TYR A 88 3.58 2.13 -7.54
N GLN A 89 4.03 2.76 -8.61
CA GLN A 89 3.84 2.29 -9.97
C GLN A 89 5.21 2.01 -10.59
N GLU A 90 5.37 0.82 -11.17
CA GLU A 90 6.56 0.49 -11.95
C GLU A 90 6.57 1.32 -13.25
N PRO A 91 7.74 1.78 -13.69
CA PRO A 91 7.86 2.51 -14.94
C PRO A 91 7.68 1.58 -16.15
N THR A 92 6.98 2.06 -17.17
CA THR A 92 6.74 1.32 -18.42
C THR A 92 7.05 2.18 -19.64
N GLY A 93 7.23 1.56 -20.80
CA GLY A 93 7.48 2.26 -22.06
C GLY A 93 8.69 3.20 -21.98
N ILE A 94 8.49 4.47 -22.33
CA ILE A 94 9.57 5.48 -22.40
C ILE A 94 10.13 5.89 -21.02
N ASN A 95 9.45 5.59 -19.91
CA ASN A 95 10.01 5.85 -18.58
C ASN A 95 10.87 4.71 -18.06
N ALA A 96 10.74 3.51 -18.64
CA ALA A 96 11.64 2.40 -18.35
C ALA A 96 13.06 2.67 -18.89
N PHE A 97 13.21 3.55 -19.90
CA PHE A 97 14.50 3.90 -20.52
C PHE A 97 14.43 5.32 -21.12
N PRO A 98 15.35 6.27 -20.83
CA PRO A 98 16.68 6.09 -20.22
C PRO A 98 16.78 6.47 -18.73
N ASN A 99 15.69 6.89 -18.08
CA ASN A 99 15.69 7.39 -16.69
C ASN A 99 15.93 6.30 -15.62
N GLY A 100 16.49 5.16 -16.00
CA GLY A 100 16.90 4.10 -15.08
C GLY A 100 15.75 3.30 -14.46
N GLY A 101 14.51 3.48 -14.92
CA GLY A 101 13.38 2.72 -14.41
C GLY A 101 13.07 2.99 -12.93
N ILE A 102 13.10 4.25 -12.51
CA ILE A 102 12.75 4.64 -11.14
C ILE A 102 11.22 4.51 -10.92
N PRO A 103 10.77 3.75 -9.91
CA PRO A 103 9.35 3.66 -9.58
C PRO A 103 8.76 5.00 -9.16
N LYS A 104 7.49 5.23 -9.50
CA LYS A 104 6.72 6.36 -9.00
C LYS A 104 6.03 5.97 -7.70
N TYR A 105 6.54 6.44 -6.58
CA TYR A 105 5.91 6.23 -5.28
C TYR A 105 4.67 7.12 -5.12
N LEU A 106 3.52 6.49 -4.88
CA LEU A 106 2.23 7.15 -4.61
C LEU A 106 2.06 7.40 -3.11
N SER A 107 2.54 6.49 -2.28
CA SER A 107 2.64 6.70 -0.83
C SER A 107 3.67 5.77 -0.21
N GLU A 108 4.38 6.27 0.79
CA GLU A 108 5.34 5.51 1.59
C GLU A 108 4.99 5.72 3.06
N LYS A 109 4.95 4.64 3.84
CA LYS A 109 4.54 4.69 5.23
C LYS A 109 5.35 3.77 6.11
N VAL A 110 5.77 4.30 7.25
CA VAL A 110 6.21 3.53 8.41
C VAL A 110 4.97 3.08 9.17
N LYS A 111 4.82 1.78 9.37
CA LYS A 111 3.76 1.22 10.22
C LYS A 111 4.38 0.47 11.38
N ILE A 112 4.00 0.83 12.61
CA ILE A 112 4.40 0.11 13.82
C ILE A 112 3.18 -0.60 14.39
N TYR A 113 3.30 -1.90 14.62
CA TYR A 113 2.26 -2.72 15.21
C TYR A 113 2.68 -3.23 16.58
N LEU A 114 1.68 -3.45 17.42
CA LEU A 114 1.78 -4.15 18.69
C LEU A 114 0.88 -5.40 18.59
N CYS A 115 1.46 -6.57 18.78
CA CYS A 115 0.76 -7.84 18.62
C CYS A 115 0.83 -8.65 19.91
N ASN A 116 -0.29 -9.24 20.30
CA ASN A 116 -0.34 -10.19 21.40
C ASN A 116 -0.28 -11.61 20.85
N VAL A 117 0.72 -12.36 21.29
CA VAL A 117 1.01 -13.72 20.81
C VAL A 117 -0.03 -14.74 21.30
N GLU A 118 -0.63 -14.54 22.48
CA GLU A 118 -1.63 -15.47 23.02
C GLU A 118 -3.01 -15.24 22.43
N THR A 119 -3.45 -13.98 22.36
CA THR A 119 -4.80 -13.63 21.89
C THR A 119 -4.87 -13.43 20.38
N LEU A 120 -3.72 -13.43 19.69
CA LEU A 120 -3.58 -13.08 18.28
C LEU A 120 -4.10 -11.69 17.93
N GLU A 121 -4.17 -10.80 18.93
CA GLU A 121 -4.54 -9.41 18.72
C GLU A 121 -3.44 -8.69 17.93
N VAL A 122 -3.84 -7.87 16.95
CA VAL A 122 -2.94 -7.01 16.18
C VAL A 122 -3.47 -5.57 16.23
N ARG A 123 -2.71 -4.67 16.85
CA ARG A 123 -3.02 -3.24 16.91
C ARG A 123 -1.96 -2.44 16.18
N ARG A 124 -2.38 -1.61 15.22
CA ARG A 124 -1.48 -0.63 14.61
C ARG A 124 -1.36 0.58 15.52
N LEU A 125 -0.14 0.89 15.95
CA LEU A 125 0.17 2.05 16.78
C LEU A 125 0.51 3.28 15.94
N VAL A 126 1.30 3.09 14.88
CA VAL A 126 1.78 4.19 14.02
C VAL A 126 1.49 3.91 12.56
N SER A 127 1.17 4.97 11.81
CA SER A 127 1.11 4.99 10.35
C SER A 127 1.53 6.37 9.85
N ALA A 128 2.84 6.60 9.72
CA ALA A 128 3.41 7.90 9.39
C ALA A 128 4.22 7.87 8.08
N THR A 129 4.32 9.01 7.40
CA THR A 129 5.21 9.17 6.24
C THR A 129 6.64 9.40 6.75
N PRO A 130 7.68 8.79 6.15
CA PRO A 130 9.07 9.07 6.51
C PRO A 130 9.39 10.57 6.36
N PRO A 131 10.05 11.20 7.34
CA PRO A 131 10.40 12.61 7.24
C PRO A 131 11.48 12.84 6.17
N ASP A 132 11.50 14.04 5.57
CA ASP A 132 12.37 14.35 4.43
C ASP A 132 13.87 14.15 4.72
N ILE A 133 14.30 14.29 5.98
CA ILE A 133 15.70 14.09 6.41
C ILE A 133 16.20 12.65 6.27
N VAL A 134 15.31 11.67 6.15
CA VAL A 134 15.63 10.24 6.01
C VAL A 134 14.98 9.60 4.77
N LYS A 135 14.33 10.38 3.91
CA LYS A 135 13.41 9.89 2.87
C LYS A 135 14.04 8.94 1.84
N LEU A 136 15.33 9.06 1.56
CA LEU A 136 16.02 8.16 0.63
C LEU A 136 16.52 6.92 1.35
N GLY A 137 16.14 5.74 0.86
CA GLY A 137 16.54 4.47 1.47
C GLY A 137 16.11 4.35 2.93
N TRP A 138 14.95 4.93 3.26
CA TRP A 138 14.45 4.92 4.62
C TRP A 138 14.14 3.49 5.09
N GLN A 139 14.32 3.24 6.38
CA GLN A 139 13.97 1.97 7.00
C GLN A 139 13.51 2.19 8.44
N PRO A 140 12.32 1.70 8.82
CA PRO A 140 11.86 1.73 10.20
C PRO A 140 12.49 0.60 11.01
N TRP A 141 12.73 0.85 12.30
CA TRP A 141 13.30 -0.14 13.19
C TRP A 141 12.81 0.03 14.63
N VAL A 142 12.19 -1.01 15.20
CA VAL A 142 11.86 -1.04 16.63
C VAL A 142 13.14 -1.18 17.44
N LEU A 143 13.36 -0.26 18.38
CA LEU A 143 14.54 -0.24 19.24
C LEU A 143 14.33 -1.08 20.51
N GLY A 144 13.19 -0.92 21.17
CA GLY A 144 12.86 -1.59 22.42
C GLY A 144 11.93 -0.78 23.29
N TRP A 145 11.91 -1.07 24.59
CA TRP A 145 11.03 -0.44 25.57
C TRP A 145 11.81 0.31 26.64
N VAL A 146 11.17 1.31 27.23
CA VAL A 146 11.52 1.87 28.54
C VAL A 146 10.23 1.95 29.35
N GLY A 147 10.08 1.06 30.34
CA GLY A 147 8.80 0.88 31.04
C GLY A 147 7.70 0.47 30.07
N GLU A 148 6.62 1.24 30.01
CA GLU A 148 5.49 1.02 29.11
C GLU A 148 5.65 1.68 27.74
N SER A 149 6.64 2.54 27.56
CA SER A 149 6.85 3.26 26.30
C SER A 149 7.68 2.42 25.32
N LEU A 150 7.24 2.39 24.07
CA LEU A 150 7.92 1.74 22.95
C LEU A 150 8.73 2.79 22.18
N TYR A 151 9.97 2.46 21.83
CA TYR A 151 10.83 3.32 21.03
C TYR A 151 11.12 2.66 19.67
N PHE A 152 11.06 3.47 18.63
CA PHE A 152 11.46 3.07 17.29
C PHE A 152 12.23 4.22 16.61
N GLN A 153 12.91 3.91 15.52
CA GLN A 153 13.57 4.91 14.70
C GLN A 153 13.24 4.71 13.23
N ILE A 154 13.44 5.77 12.46
CA ILE A 154 13.49 5.73 11.00
C ILE A 154 14.89 6.20 10.62
N SER A 155 15.63 5.40 9.87
CA SER A 155 16.96 5.75 9.37
C SER A 155 16.96 5.82 7.85
N GLY A 156 17.74 6.74 7.27
CA GLY A 156 17.85 6.90 5.82
C GLY A 156 18.70 8.12 5.47
N GLN A 157 18.54 8.66 4.26
CA GLN A 157 19.30 9.80 3.76
C GLN A 157 18.37 10.95 3.33
N LYS A 158 18.87 12.18 3.37
CA LYS A 158 18.10 13.37 2.96
C LYS A 158 18.10 13.55 1.44
N GLY A 159 19.21 13.21 0.79
CA GLY A 159 19.47 13.54 -0.60
C GLY A 159 20.58 12.68 -1.20
N THR A 160 20.79 12.83 -2.50
CA THR A 160 21.79 12.07 -3.26
C THR A 160 23.13 12.80 -3.41
N SER A 161 23.23 14.04 -2.93
CA SER A 161 24.50 14.79 -2.94
C SER A 161 25.46 14.28 -1.87
N LEU A 162 26.78 14.37 -2.10
CA LEU A 162 27.82 13.88 -1.17
C LEU A 162 27.69 14.41 0.27
N ASN A 163 27.14 15.62 0.43
CA ASN A 163 26.92 16.23 1.75
C ASN A 163 25.62 15.73 2.42
N GLU A 164 24.73 15.08 1.66
CA GLU A 164 23.41 14.59 2.08
C GLU A 164 23.33 13.06 2.14
N THR A 165 24.37 12.35 1.70
CA THR A 165 24.48 10.88 1.77
C THR A 165 24.81 10.36 3.16
N LYS A 166 25.02 11.24 4.16
CA LYS A 166 25.17 10.80 5.55
C LYS A 166 23.85 10.19 6.03
N THR A 167 23.92 8.98 6.58
CA THR A 167 22.76 8.35 7.21
C THR A 167 22.28 9.19 8.39
N ASN A 168 21.06 9.67 8.28
CA ASN A 168 20.33 10.34 9.35
C ASN A 168 19.42 9.32 10.04
N LYS A 169 19.02 9.64 11.27
CA LYS A 169 18.01 8.90 12.01
C LYS A 169 17.10 9.86 12.75
N VAL A 170 15.83 9.51 12.82
CA VAL A 170 14.83 10.18 13.64
C VAL A 170 14.26 9.14 14.60
N VAL A 171 14.17 9.48 15.88
CA VAL A 171 13.75 8.56 16.94
C VAL A 171 12.39 9.00 17.45
N TYR A 172 11.52 8.02 17.67
CA TYR A 172 10.17 8.22 18.16
C TYR A 172 9.93 7.41 19.42
N ARG A 173 9.08 7.94 20.27
CA ARG A 173 8.52 7.31 21.47
C ARG A 173 7.03 7.15 21.28
N ILE A 174 6.50 5.98 21.56
CA ILE A 174 5.07 5.69 21.66
C ILE A 174 4.77 5.42 23.13
N ASP A 175 3.85 6.19 23.69
CA ASP A 175 3.42 6.03 25.07
C ASP A 175 2.40 4.90 25.26
N GLY A 176 2.17 4.50 26.51
CA GLY A 176 1.24 3.41 26.83
C GLY A 176 -0.21 3.70 26.41
N ASP A 177 -0.57 4.97 26.18
CA ASP A 177 -1.84 5.40 25.60
C ASP A 177 -1.88 5.30 24.06
N GLY A 178 -0.73 5.05 23.44
CA GLY A 178 -0.55 4.93 21.99
C GLY A 178 -0.22 6.23 21.28
N GLN A 179 0.05 7.34 22.00
CA GLN A 179 0.50 8.59 21.38
C GLN A 179 1.97 8.51 20.99
N ASP A 180 2.29 8.86 19.74
CA ASP A 180 3.66 8.94 19.25
C ASP A 180 4.21 10.37 19.27
N SER A 181 5.48 10.51 19.62
CA SER A 181 6.21 11.78 19.61
C SER A 181 7.66 11.56 19.19
N GLU A 182 8.20 12.53 18.44
CA GLU A 182 9.63 12.55 18.11
C GLU A 182 10.45 12.91 19.36
N VAL A 183 11.58 12.22 19.55
CA VAL A 183 12.50 12.47 20.67
C VAL A 183 13.91 12.74 20.15
N ALA A 184 14.62 13.63 20.84
CA ALA A 184 15.95 14.06 20.41
C ALA A 184 17.01 12.95 20.45
N ASN A 185 16.91 12.03 21.43
CA ASN A 185 17.90 11.00 21.66
C ASN A 185 17.25 9.66 21.98
N THR A 186 17.95 8.59 21.61
CA THR A 186 17.64 7.24 22.05
C THR A 186 17.97 7.10 23.55
N PRO A 187 17.07 6.52 24.38
CA PRO A 187 17.38 6.25 25.78
C PRO A 187 18.52 5.23 25.94
N ASP A 188 19.40 5.43 26.92
CA ASP A 188 20.51 4.51 27.20
C ASP A 188 20.04 3.20 27.85
N ASN A 189 18.87 3.21 28.50
CA ASN A 189 18.29 2.10 29.25
C ASN A 189 17.22 1.33 28.46
N LEU A 190 17.35 1.27 27.13
CA LEU A 190 16.45 0.46 26.31
C LEU A 190 16.55 -1.02 26.67
N VAL A 191 15.40 -1.63 26.91
CA VAL A 191 15.29 -3.06 27.14
C VAL A 191 14.50 -3.72 26.01
N PHE A 192 14.92 -4.90 25.61
CA PHE A 192 14.17 -5.78 24.73
C PHE A 192 14.59 -7.21 25.02
N GLN A 193 13.69 -8.15 24.79
CA GLN A 193 14.08 -9.55 24.88
C GLN A 193 14.95 -9.93 23.68
N GLN A 194 16.12 -10.52 23.95
CA GLN A 194 16.99 -11.04 22.90
C GLN A 194 16.35 -12.24 22.19
N ASP A 195 16.53 -12.31 20.88
CA ASP A 195 16.02 -13.39 20.03
C ASP A 195 16.87 -14.68 20.11
N THR A 196 17.98 -14.65 20.85
CA THR A 196 18.98 -15.73 20.99
C THR A 196 19.10 -16.25 22.42
N GLY A 197 19.57 -17.51 22.58
CA GLY A 197 19.80 -18.11 23.91
C GLY A 197 18.53 -18.68 24.56
N PRO A 198 18.65 -19.55 25.58
CA PRO A 198 17.50 -20.25 26.18
C PRO A 198 16.39 -19.27 26.59
N LEU A 199 15.13 -19.67 26.40
CA LEU A 199 14.01 -18.84 26.88
C LEU A 199 14.11 -18.73 28.40
N PRO A 200 14.06 -17.53 28.98
CA PRO A 200 14.04 -17.38 30.43
C PRO A 200 12.72 -17.96 31.00
N LYS A 201 12.58 -18.03 32.33
CA LYS A 201 11.33 -18.48 33.00
C LYS A 201 10.34 -17.31 33.11
N GLY A 202 9.17 -17.39 32.46
CA GLY A 202 8.23 -16.26 32.33
C GLY A 202 7.61 -16.18 30.94
N SER A 203 6.87 -15.10 30.64
CA SER A 203 6.27 -14.85 29.33
C SER A 203 7.29 -14.33 28.35
N PHE A 204 7.59 -15.12 27.32
CA PHE A 204 8.69 -14.80 26.41
C PHE A 204 8.37 -15.14 24.97
N VAL A 205 8.95 -14.38 24.05
CA VAL A 205 8.72 -14.53 22.61
C VAL A 205 10.07 -14.50 21.89
N ARG A 206 10.39 -15.56 21.14
CA ARG A 206 11.44 -15.48 20.12
C ARG A 206 10.83 -15.15 18.78
N ILE A 207 11.44 -14.21 18.07
CA ILE A 207 10.95 -13.78 16.77
C ILE A 207 11.92 -14.24 15.69
N SER A 208 11.43 -15.03 14.76
CA SER A 208 12.06 -15.20 13.46
C SER A 208 11.20 -14.46 12.45
N ASN A 209 11.67 -13.31 11.98
CA ASN A 209 11.03 -12.60 10.89
C ASN A 209 11.60 -13.07 9.55
N ARG A 210 10.71 -13.34 8.61
CA ARG A 210 11.04 -13.25 7.17
C ARG A 210 10.54 -11.91 6.67
N TYR A 211 10.74 -11.63 5.38
CA TYR A 211 10.25 -10.39 4.77
C TYR A 211 8.75 -10.15 5.00
N ASP A 212 7.92 -11.18 5.20
CA ASP A 212 6.46 -11.07 5.23
C ASP A 212 5.78 -11.76 6.43
N THR A 213 6.52 -12.45 7.30
CA THR A 213 5.96 -13.34 8.32
C THR A 213 6.75 -13.28 9.63
N ILE A 214 6.06 -13.52 10.75
CA ILE A 214 6.65 -13.60 12.09
C ILE A 214 6.34 -14.98 12.66
N ALA A 215 7.41 -15.75 12.87
CA ALA A 215 7.35 -16.96 13.67
C ALA A 215 7.71 -16.67 15.12
N VAL A 216 6.88 -17.17 16.03
CA VAL A 216 6.97 -16.97 17.46
C VAL A 216 7.17 -18.30 18.17
N ARG A 217 8.06 -18.30 19.17
CA ARG A 217 8.21 -19.40 20.12
C ARG A 217 8.04 -18.87 21.55
N THR A 218 7.29 -19.57 22.38
CA THR A 218 7.00 -19.17 23.77
C THR A 218 7.52 -20.20 24.78
N GLU A 219 7.40 -19.90 26.07
CA GLU A 219 7.71 -20.84 27.14
C GLU A 219 6.73 -22.03 27.18
N ARG A 220 5.52 -21.85 26.66
CA ARG A 220 4.49 -22.90 26.58
C ARG A 220 4.62 -23.76 25.33
N ASP A 221 5.12 -23.17 24.25
CA ASP A 221 5.32 -23.85 22.98
C ASP A 221 6.78 -23.69 22.51
N ALA A 222 7.54 -24.76 22.67
CA ALA A 222 8.94 -24.83 22.29
C ALA A 222 9.16 -24.90 20.77
N SER A 223 8.10 -25.06 19.96
CA SER A 223 8.21 -25.07 18.51
C SER A 223 7.84 -23.68 17.94
N PRO A 224 8.67 -23.07 17.08
CA PRO A 224 8.30 -21.82 16.42
C PRO A 224 7.06 -22.01 15.55
N ARG A 225 6.05 -21.15 15.72
CA ARG A 225 4.83 -21.11 14.91
C ARG A 225 4.68 -19.76 14.24
N THR A 226 4.34 -19.76 12.95
CA THR A 226 4.03 -18.51 12.25
C THR A 226 2.67 -18.01 12.68
N LEU A 227 2.64 -16.88 13.38
CA LEU A 227 1.40 -16.33 13.96
C LEU A 227 0.93 -15.06 13.24
N PHE A 228 1.84 -14.32 12.62
CA PHE A 228 1.51 -13.07 11.94
C PHE A 228 2.11 -13.04 10.54
N LYS A 229 1.39 -12.40 9.61
CA LYS A 229 1.84 -12.20 8.23
C LYS A 229 1.39 -10.85 7.69
N ILE A 230 2.07 -10.37 6.66
CA ILE A 230 1.60 -9.24 5.85
C ILE A 230 0.50 -9.72 4.90
N ASP A 231 -0.66 -9.08 4.92
CA ASP A 231 -1.62 -9.16 3.82
C ASP A 231 -1.07 -8.36 2.64
N ILE A 232 -0.59 -9.06 1.61
CA ILE A 232 0.02 -8.47 0.42
C ILE A 232 -0.90 -7.52 -0.36
N ASN A 233 -2.23 -7.66 -0.21
CA ASN A 233 -3.19 -6.81 -0.92
C ASN A 233 -3.42 -5.48 -0.21
N GLN A 234 -3.22 -5.43 1.10
CA GLN A 234 -3.46 -4.24 1.93
C GLN A 234 -2.17 -3.62 2.48
N GLY A 235 -1.09 -4.40 2.51
CA GLY A 235 0.16 -4.07 3.19
C GLY A 235 -0.04 -3.87 4.69
N GLU A 236 -0.93 -4.66 5.29
CA GLU A 236 -1.24 -4.64 6.72
C GLU A 236 -0.74 -5.92 7.39
N LEU A 237 -0.27 -5.82 8.62
CA LEU A 237 0.04 -6.99 9.44
C LEU A 237 -1.26 -7.59 9.98
N VAL A 238 -1.44 -8.89 9.81
CA VAL A 238 -2.62 -9.64 10.26
C VAL A 238 -2.21 -10.91 10.99
N ALA A 239 -3.04 -11.36 11.92
CA ALA A 239 -2.89 -12.68 12.53
C ALA A 239 -3.26 -13.80 11.54
N ILE A 240 -2.54 -14.91 11.62
CA ILE A 240 -2.88 -16.14 10.94
C ILE A 240 -3.86 -16.89 11.84
N GLN A 241 -5.13 -16.90 11.47
CA GLN A 241 -6.06 -17.83 12.09
C GLN A 241 -5.76 -19.23 11.56
N GLU A 242 -5.46 -20.18 12.44
CA GLU A 242 -5.40 -21.58 12.06
C GLU A 242 -6.80 -21.99 11.63
N SER A 243 -7.00 -22.16 10.33
CA SER A 243 -8.21 -22.77 9.81
C SER A 243 -8.33 -24.16 10.43
N ASN A 244 -9.44 -24.41 11.14
CA ASN A 244 -9.79 -25.67 11.78
C ASN A 244 -9.17 -26.87 11.08
N LYS A 245 -8.30 -27.58 11.80
CA LYS A 245 -7.90 -28.94 11.44
C LYS A 245 -9.19 -29.71 11.17
N PRO A 246 -9.36 -30.37 10.00
CA PRO A 246 -10.54 -31.16 9.76
C PRO A 246 -10.62 -32.19 10.89
N ASP A 247 -11.78 -32.25 11.52
CA ASP A 247 -12.12 -33.22 12.55
C ASP A 247 -11.87 -34.59 11.90
N THR A 248 -10.75 -35.23 12.25
CA THR A 248 -10.55 -36.64 11.94
C THR A 248 -11.55 -37.36 12.80
N GLY A 249 -12.77 -37.47 12.27
CA GLY A 249 -13.80 -38.36 12.76
C GLY A 249 -13.26 -39.76 12.65
N ASP A 250 -12.62 -40.21 13.73
CA ASP A 250 -12.43 -41.63 14.00
C ASP A 250 -13.82 -42.19 14.29
N GLY A 251 -14.53 -42.52 13.21
CA GLY A 251 -15.67 -43.42 13.24
C GLY A 251 -15.16 -44.81 13.64
N LEU A 252 -15.50 -45.18 14.88
CA LEU A 252 -15.49 -46.56 15.37
C LEU A 252 -16.34 -47.48 14.49
#